data_AF-A0A848FLC8-F1
#
_entry.id   AF-A0A848FLC8-F1
#
_cell.length_a   1.000
_cell.length_b   1.000
_cell.length_c   1.000
_cell.angle_alpha   90.00
_cell.angle_beta   90.00
_cell.angle_gamma   90.00
#
_symmetry.space_group_name_H-M   'P 1'
#
loop_
_entity.id
_entity.type
_entity.pdbx_description
1 polymer ?
#
loop_
_entity_poly.entity_id
_entity_poly.type
_entity_poly.pdbx_seq_one_letter_code
_entity_poly.pdbx_strand_id
1 'polypeptide(L)'
;MNPQLPIDVNPDTGIWSTDGLPMIYVPRHFFVNNHVEAEAAIGREAYAQSLYKAGYRSAYFWCEQEARTHGLQGLAVYEHYLKRLSQRGWGLFSFQEVDAATGHARIKLQHSVFVLAQGIAGVPVTR
;
A
#
# COMPACT_ATOMS: atom_id res chain seq x y z
N MET A 1 -21.48 -5.97 -1.30
CA MET A 1 -20.79 -5.18 -0.25
C MET A 1 -20.33 -3.89 -0.89
N ASN A 2 -20.74 -2.74 -0.37
CA ASN A 2 -20.23 -1.46 -0.83
C ASN A 2 -18.77 -1.29 -0.38
N PRO A 3 -17.93 -0.54 -1.12
CA PRO A 3 -16.61 -0.19 -0.65
C PRO A 3 -16.73 0.52 0.70
N GLN A 4 -16.04 0.02 1.72
CA GLN A 4 -15.98 0.66 3.04
C GLN A 4 -15.02 1.86 3.07
N LEU A 5 -14.53 2.28 1.91
CA LEU A 5 -13.58 3.36 1.74
C LEU A 5 -14.37 4.58 1.25
N PRO A 6 -14.33 5.73 1.95
CA PRO A 6 -14.93 6.95 1.44
C PRO A 6 -14.12 7.41 0.24
N ILE A 7 -14.67 7.27 -0.96
CA ILE A 7 -14.05 7.72 -2.21
C ILE A 7 -14.89 8.86 -2.75
N ASP A 8 -14.24 9.99 -2.98
CA ASP A 8 -14.82 11.13 -3.69
C ASP A 8 -14.02 11.42 -4.96
N VAL A 9 -14.70 11.90 -6.00
CA VAL A 9 -14.05 12.29 -7.26
C VAL A 9 -14.51 13.69 -7.59
N ASN A 10 -13.57 14.63 -7.61
CA ASN A 10 -13.85 16.00 -7.98
C ASN A 10 -14.18 16.06 -9.49
N PRO A 11 -15.39 16.51 -9.88
CA PRO A 11 -15.85 16.43 -11.28
C PRO A 11 -15.13 17.40 -12.22
N ASP A 12 -14.59 18.51 -11.70
CA ASP A 12 -13.93 19.54 -12.50
C ASP A 12 -12.45 19.22 -12.75
N THR A 13 -11.81 18.50 -11.82
CA THR A 13 -10.36 18.21 -11.85
C THR A 13 -10.04 16.72 -12.11
N GLY A 14 -11.01 15.83 -11.88
CA GLY A 14 -10.82 14.38 -11.93
C GLY A 14 -9.98 13.81 -10.79
N ILE A 15 -9.63 14.58 -9.76
CA ILE A 15 -8.85 14.11 -8.61
C ILE A 15 -9.72 13.20 -7.74
N TRP A 16 -9.24 11.97 -7.53
CA TRP A 16 -9.85 11.04 -6.57
C TRP A 16 -9.32 11.37 -5.18
N SER A 17 -10.15 11.20 -4.16
CA SER A 17 -9.72 11.36 -2.78
C SER A 17 -10.22 10.26 -1.86
N THR A 18 -9.49 10.01 -0.78
CA THR A 18 -9.91 9.16 0.34
C THR A 18 -9.50 9.83 1.63
N ASP A 19 -10.46 10.04 2.53
CA ASP A 19 -10.23 10.71 3.82
C ASP A 19 -9.49 12.06 3.65
N GLY A 20 -9.80 12.79 2.56
CA GLY A 20 -9.19 14.08 2.22
C GLY A 20 -7.81 13.99 1.55
N LEU A 21 -7.23 12.80 1.40
CA LEU A 21 -5.96 12.61 0.69
C LEU A 21 -6.18 12.38 -0.81
N PRO A 22 -5.43 13.06 -1.70
CA PRO A 22 -5.50 12.82 -3.13
C PRO A 22 -4.94 11.45 -3.50
N MET A 23 -5.66 10.76 -4.37
CA MET A 23 -5.40 9.40 -4.82
C MET A 23 -5.43 9.33 -6.36
N ILE A 24 -4.85 8.26 -6.91
CA ILE A 24 -4.94 7.94 -8.33
C ILE A 24 -5.48 6.52 -8.49
N TYR A 25 -6.48 6.34 -9.36
CA TYR A 25 -6.95 5.02 -9.77
C TYR A 25 -6.07 4.49 -10.92
N VAL A 26 -5.10 3.64 -10.58
CA VAL A 26 -4.12 3.08 -11.53
C VAL A 26 -4.39 1.58 -11.77
N PRO A 27 -4.29 1.09 -13.03
CA PRO A 27 -4.33 -0.35 -13.32
C PRO A 27 -3.17 -1.10 -12.64
N ARG A 28 -3.47 -2.25 -12.02
CA ARG A 28 -2.48 -3.07 -11.30
C ARG A 28 -1.28 -3.47 -12.16
N HIS A 29 -1.50 -3.87 -13.41
CA HIS A 29 -0.40 -4.29 -14.30
C HIS A 29 0.56 -3.14 -14.58
N PHE A 30 0.05 -1.91 -14.77
CA PHE A 30 0.89 -0.74 -15.00
C PHE A 30 1.76 -0.46 -13.77
N PHE A 31 1.14 -0.46 -12.58
CA PHE A 31 1.88 -0.29 -11.32
C PHE A 31 3.00 -1.33 -11.17
N VAL A 32 2.70 -2.63 -11.32
CA VAL A 32 3.70 -3.69 -11.15
C VAL A 32 4.77 -3.62 -12.23
N ASN A 33 4.43 -3.34 -13.49
CA ASN A 33 5.41 -3.25 -14.57
C ASN A 33 6.43 -2.13 -14.31
N ASN A 34 6.01 -0.98 -13.76
CA ASN A 34 6.96 0.08 -13.37
C ASN A 34 7.96 -0.39 -12.31
N HIS A 35 7.51 -1.20 -11.35
CA HIS A 35 8.39 -1.79 -10.33
C HIS A 35 9.38 -2.81 -10.93
N VAL A 36 8.90 -3.66 -11.84
CA VAL A 36 9.74 -4.66 -12.53
C VAL A 36 10.79 -4.00 -13.42
N GLU A 37 10.38 -3.02 -14.22
CA GLU A 37 11.29 -2.28 -15.10
C GLU A 37 12.31 -1.46 -14.31
N ALA A 38 11.90 -0.84 -13.20
CA ALA A 38 12.83 -0.17 -12.31
C ALA A 38 13.86 -1.15 -11.74
N GLU A 39 13.44 -2.30 -11.21
CA GLU A 39 14.35 -3.33 -10.71
C GLU A 39 15.32 -3.81 -11.81
N ALA A 40 14.83 -4.05 -13.02
CA ALA A 40 15.65 -4.48 -14.15
C ALA A 40 16.71 -3.43 -14.54
N ALA A 41 16.36 -2.14 -14.46
CA ALA A 41 17.24 -1.05 -14.85
C ALA A 41 18.38 -0.77 -13.86
N ILE A 42 18.09 -0.81 -12.55
CA ILE A 42 19.08 -0.42 -11.51
C ILE A 42 19.56 -1.59 -10.64
N GLY A 43 19.03 -2.79 -10.86
CA GLY A 43 19.32 -3.97 -10.06
C GLY A 43 18.57 -3.99 -8.72
N ARG A 44 18.40 -5.20 -8.19
CA ARG A 44 17.60 -5.49 -7.00
C ARG A 44 17.99 -4.70 -5.76
N GLU A 45 19.29 -4.59 -5.47
CA GLU A 45 19.76 -3.94 -4.24
C GLU A 45 19.44 -2.44 -4.23
N ALA A 46 19.81 -1.73 -5.30
CA ALA A 46 19.53 -0.30 -5.43
C ALA A 46 18.03 -0.02 -5.46
N TYR A 47 17.27 -0.85 -6.18
CA TYR A 47 15.82 -0.77 -6.21
C TYR A 47 15.18 -0.96 -4.83
N ALA A 48 15.59 -1.99 -4.07
CA ALA A 48 15.07 -2.24 -2.73
C ALA A 48 15.36 -1.07 -1.77
N GLN A 49 16.57 -0.50 -1.81
CA GLN A 49 16.94 0.66 -0.99
C GLN A 49 16.12 1.91 -1.35
N SER A 50 15.93 2.16 -2.65
CA SER A 50 15.09 3.26 -3.14
C SER A 50 13.64 3.10 -2.70
N LEU A 51 13.07 1.91 -2.90
CA LEU A 51 11.71 1.57 -2.54
C LEU A 51 11.46 1.70 -1.03
N TYR A 52 12.43 1.27 -0.21
CA TYR A 52 12.33 1.41 1.25
C TYR A 52 12.22 2.88 1.68
N LYS A 53 13.06 3.76 1.12
CA LYS A 53 13.04 5.21 1.43
C LYS A 53 11.73 5.85 0.99
N ALA A 54 11.28 5.56 -0.23
CA ALA A 54 10.03 6.10 -0.77
C ALA A 54 8.81 5.58 0.02
N GLY A 55 8.76 4.28 0.31
CA GLY A 55 7.71 3.62 1.06
C GLY A 55 7.62 4.13 2.50
N TYR A 56 8.74 4.26 3.21
CA TYR A 56 8.80 4.81 4.56
C TYR A 56 8.21 6.22 4.62
N ARG A 57 8.69 7.13 3.75
CA ARG A 57 8.21 8.52 3.71
C ARG A 57 6.70 8.59 3.44
N SER A 58 6.24 7.81 2.47
CA SER A 58 4.83 7.82 2.04
C SER A 58 3.90 7.23 3.10
N ALA A 59 4.29 6.11 3.71
CA ALA A 59 3.53 5.46 4.77
C ALA A 59 3.46 6.34 6.01
N TYR A 60 4.58 6.95 6.42
CA TYR A 60 4.62 7.84 7.59
C TYR A 60 3.71 9.06 7.39
N PHE A 61 3.83 9.73 6.25
CA PHE A 61 2.95 10.86 5.90
C PHE A 61 1.47 10.43 5.90
N TRP A 62 1.13 9.33 5.23
CA TRP A 62 -0.25 8.84 5.18
C TRP A 62 -0.79 8.52 6.59
N CYS A 63 0.00 7.84 7.43
CA CYS A 63 -0.39 7.48 8.80
C CYS A 63 -0.59 8.72 9.67
N GLU A 64 0.23 9.76 9.53
CA GLU A 64 0.06 11.02 10.26
C GLU A 64 -1.26 11.71 9.89
N GLN A 65 -1.59 11.77 8.60
CA GLN A 65 -2.82 12.37 8.12
C GLN A 65 -4.05 11.61 8.61
N GLU A 66 -4.02 10.28 8.51
CA GLU A 66 -5.13 9.43 8.95
C GLU A 66 -5.29 9.40 10.47
N ALA A 67 -4.18 9.42 11.21
CA ALA A 67 -4.21 9.57 12.66
C ALA A 67 -4.93 10.86 13.07
N ARG A 68 -4.65 11.98 12.38
CA ARG A 68 -5.32 13.26 12.63
C ARG A 68 -6.79 13.21 12.22
N THR A 69 -7.12 12.70 11.03
CA THR A 69 -8.49 12.63 10.51
C THR A 69 -9.41 11.79 11.39
N HIS A 70 -8.90 10.67 11.92
CA HIS A 70 -9.70 9.69 12.67
C HIS A 70 -9.44 9.70 14.19
N GLY A 71 -8.58 10.60 14.69
CA GLY A 71 -8.21 10.67 16.11
C GLY A 71 -7.50 9.42 16.63
N LEU A 72 -6.70 8.75 15.79
CA LEU A 72 -6.01 7.49 16.12
C LEU A 72 -4.64 7.75 16.73
N GLN A 73 -4.20 6.83 17.59
CA GLN A 73 -2.89 6.89 18.22
C GLN A 73 -2.32 5.49 18.47
N GLY A 74 -1.00 5.38 18.58
CA GLY A 74 -0.30 4.13 18.87
C GLY A 74 -0.64 3.01 17.89
N LEU A 75 -0.92 1.82 18.41
CA LEU A 75 -1.22 0.63 17.60
C LEU A 75 -2.43 0.81 16.68
N ALA A 76 -3.42 1.61 17.08
CA ALA A 76 -4.63 1.83 16.28
C ALA A 76 -4.32 2.47 14.91
N VAL A 77 -3.27 3.30 14.82
CA VAL A 77 -2.81 3.86 13.54
C VAL A 77 -2.31 2.75 12.62
N TYR A 78 -1.59 1.78 13.17
CA TYR A 78 -1.04 0.67 12.40
C TYR A 78 -2.13 -0.32 11.96
N GLU A 79 -3.08 -0.64 12.84
CA GLU A 79 -4.28 -1.43 12.50
C GLU A 79 -5.06 -0.79 11.35
N HIS A 80 -5.26 0.53 11.43
CA HIS A 80 -5.94 1.29 10.38
C HIS A 80 -5.14 1.30 9.07
N TYR A 81 -3.81 1.44 9.13
CA TYR A 81 -2.94 1.38 7.96
C TYR A 81 -3.08 0.05 7.21
N LEU A 82 -2.99 -1.08 7.92
CA LEU A 82 -3.15 -2.40 7.31
C LEU A 82 -4.55 -2.59 6.71
N LYS A 83 -5.60 -2.16 7.43
CA LYS A 83 -6.98 -2.18 6.92
C LYS A 83 -7.11 -1.37 5.62
N ARG A 84 -6.57 -0.15 5.57
CA ARG A 84 -6.64 0.73 4.40
C ARG A 84 -5.79 0.22 3.23
N LEU A 85 -4.64 -0.41 3.47
CA LEU A 85 -3.92 -1.13 2.42
C LEU A 85 -4.78 -2.23 1.78
N SER A 86 -5.51 -2.99 2.61
CA SER A 86 -6.42 -4.01 2.10
C SER A 86 -7.59 -3.47 1.32
N GLN A 87 -8.24 -2.43 1.83
CA GLN A 87 -9.37 -1.81 1.14
C GLN A 87 -8.95 -1.11 -0.17
N ARG A 88 -7.70 -0.65 -0.27
CA ARG A 88 -7.13 -0.07 -1.50
C ARG A 88 -6.58 -1.12 -2.48
N GLY A 89 -6.69 -2.41 -2.15
CA GLY A 89 -6.40 -3.49 -3.09
C GLY A 89 -4.93 -3.88 -3.23
N TRP A 90 -4.07 -3.58 -2.24
CA TRP A 90 -2.68 -4.08 -2.18
C TRP A 90 -2.60 -5.58 -1.87
N GLY A 91 -3.63 -6.10 -1.18
CA GLY A 91 -3.75 -7.47 -0.69
C GLY A 91 -4.41 -7.48 0.69
N LEU A 92 -4.79 -8.63 1.21
CA LEU A 92 -5.43 -8.77 2.52
C LEU A 92 -4.36 -8.91 3.61
N PHE A 93 -4.21 -7.86 4.43
CA PHE A 93 -3.28 -7.79 5.54
C PHE A 93 -3.99 -8.14 6.85
N SER A 94 -3.34 -8.93 7.70
CA SER A 94 -3.79 -9.18 9.06
C SER A 94 -2.62 -9.40 10.02
N PHE A 95 -2.78 -9.01 11.28
CA PHE A 95 -1.86 -9.43 12.33
C PHE A 95 -2.02 -10.94 12.58
N GLN A 96 -0.90 -11.64 12.65
CA GLN A 96 -0.84 -12.96 13.28
C GLN A 96 -0.46 -12.80 14.76
N GLU A 97 0.48 -11.89 15.03
CA GLU A 97 0.95 -11.52 16.37
C GLU A 97 1.27 -10.03 16.38
N VAL A 98 1.00 -9.33 17.48
CA VAL A 98 1.41 -7.94 17.70
C VAL A 98 1.62 -7.65 19.18
N ASP A 99 2.71 -6.96 19.48
CA ASP A 99 3.03 -6.45 20.80
C ASP A 99 3.56 -5.01 20.66
N ALA A 100 2.73 -4.05 21.08
CA ALA A 100 3.05 -2.64 21.00
C ALA A 100 4.14 -2.22 22.00
N ALA A 101 4.33 -2.95 23.10
CA ALA A 101 5.34 -2.62 24.11
C ALA A 101 6.75 -2.95 23.62
N THR A 102 6.90 -4.05 22.88
CA THR A 102 8.19 -4.46 22.29
C THR A 102 8.38 -3.98 20.85
N GLY A 103 7.31 -3.50 20.19
CA GLY A 103 7.33 -3.12 18.79
C GLY A 103 7.39 -4.32 17.83
N HIS A 104 7.12 -5.53 18.32
CA HIS A 104 7.15 -6.74 17.52
C HIS A 104 5.78 -7.02 16.87
N ALA A 105 5.79 -7.38 15.59
CA ALA A 105 4.59 -7.83 14.89
C ALA A 105 4.92 -8.88 13.83
N ARG A 106 4.02 -9.84 13.65
CA ARG A 106 4.02 -10.80 12.54
C ARG A 106 2.79 -10.55 11.68
N ILE A 107 3.01 -10.22 10.41
CA ILE A 107 1.95 -9.85 9.48
C ILE A 107 1.75 -10.94 8.43
N LYS A 108 0.51 -11.33 8.21
CA LYS A 108 0.11 -12.16 7.08
C LYS A 108 -0.39 -11.25 5.95
N LEU A 109 0.09 -11.49 4.74
CA LEU A 109 -0.41 -10.87 3.52
C LEU A 109 -0.93 -11.96 2.56
N GLN A 110 -2.21 -11.89 2.21
CA GLN A 110 -2.83 -12.76 1.21
C GLN A 110 -3.19 -11.96 -0.03
N HIS A 111 -3.22 -12.59 -1.20
CA HIS A 111 -3.60 -11.94 -2.46
C HIS A 111 -2.77 -10.68 -2.76
N SER A 112 -1.46 -10.72 -2.46
CA SER A 112 -0.52 -9.64 -2.74
C SER A 112 -0.58 -9.26 -4.22
N VAL A 113 -0.67 -7.95 -4.51
CA VAL A 113 -0.68 -7.43 -5.88
C VAL A 113 0.57 -7.86 -6.66
N PHE A 114 1.73 -7.95 -6.00
CA PHE A 114 2.98 -8.36 -6.65
C PHE A 114 3.02 -9.85 -6.96
N VAL A 115 2.56 -10.70 -6.03
CA VAL A 115 2.55 -12.16 -6.23
C VAL A 115 1.54 -12.54 -7.31
N LEU A 116 0.34 -11.95 -7.26
CA LEU A 116 -0.71 -12.22 -8.24
C LEU A 116 -0.36 -11.72 -9.65
N ALA A 117 0.56 -10.78 -9.78
CA ALA A 117 0.99 -10.28 -11.08
C ALA A 117 2.03 -11.19 -11.76
N GLN A 118 2.65 -12.13 -11.05
CA GLN A 118 3.64 -13.04 -11.65
C GLN A 118 3.02 -13.83 -12.81
N GLY A 119 3.67 -13.80 -13.98
CA GLY A 119 3.18 -14.45 -15.20
C GLY A 119 2.06 -13.70 -15.91
N ILE A 120 1.67 -12.52 -15.44
CA ILE A 120 0.65 -11.67 -16.07
C ILE A 120 1.35 -10.46 -16.72
N ALA A 121 0.89 -10.09 -17.92
CA ALA A 121 1.30 -8.86 -18.61
C ALA A 121 2.83 -8.66 -18.73
N GLY A 122 3.58 -9.76 -18.93
CA GLY A 122 5.04 -9.74 -19.13
C GLY A 122 5.87 -9.83 -17.85
N VAL A 123 5.25 -9.87 -16.67
CA VAL A 123 5.99 -10.03 -15.39
C VAL A 123 6.55 -11.46 -15.30
N PRO A 124 7.88 -11.63 -15.10
CA PRO A 124 8.49 -12.95 -14.99
C PRO A 124 7.93 -13.78 -13.82
N VAL A 125 7.88 -15.10 -14.00
CA VAL A 125 7.64 -16.05 -12.90
C VAL A 125 8.99 -16.52 -12.40
N THR A 126 9.46 -15.98 -11.27
CA THR A 126 10.56 -16.61 -10.51
C THR A 126 10.00 -17.84 -9.80
N ARG A 127 10.42 -19.03 -10.26
CA ARG A 127 10.21 -20.30 -9.55
C ARG A 127 11.13 -20.40 -8.34
#